data_AF-A0A1L6MZI7-F1
#
_entry.id   AF-A0A1L6MZI7-F1
#
_cell.length_a   1.000
_cell.length_b   1.000
_cell.length_c   1.000
_cell.angle_alpha   90.00
_cell.angle_beta   90.00
_cell.angle_gamma   90.00
#
_symmetry.space_group_name_H-M   'P 1'
#
loop_
_entity.id
_entity.type
_entity.pdbx_description
1 polymer ?
#
loop_
_entity_poly.entity_id
_entity_poly.type
_entity_poly.pdbx_seq_one_letter_code
_entity_poly.pdbx_strand_id
1 'polypeptide(L)'
;MKELVDYLLKNIYLDFQGEISIETIRQLLRNDESCAAKALLQKLIDDNGIEELLITLADCLKDHLRTGITEQVMRDQLLLYTES
;
A
#
# COMPACT_ATOMS: atom_id res chain seq x y z
N MET A 1 24.24 12.01 -3.40
CA MET A 1 22.81 12.14 -3.05
C MET A 1 21.88 11.79 -4.19
N LYS A 2 22.04 12.33 -5.41
CA LYS A 2 21.13 12.04 -6.53
C LYS A 2 20.97 10.53 -6.84
N GLU A 3 22.07 9.81 -7.02
CA GLU A 3 22.03 8.37 -7.33
C GLU A 3 21.43 7.54 -6.19
N LEU A 4 21.70 7.92 -4.93
CA LEU A 4 21.09 7.30 -3.76
C LEU A 4 19.57 7.52 -3.74
N VAL A 5 19.11 8.75 -3.97
CA VAL A 5 17.67 9.07 -4.02
C VAL A 5 16.98 8.28 -5.12
N ASP A 6 17.55 8.21 -6.32
CA ASP A 6 16.99 7.44 -7.42
C ASP A 6 16.92 5.93 -7.09
N TYR A 7 17.99 5.39 -6.48
CA TYR A 7 18.00 4.01 -6.02
C TYR A 7 16.90 3.75 -4.98
N LEU A 8 16.76 4.61 -3.98
CA LEU A 8 15.73 4.45 -2.94
C LEU A 8 14.32 4.53 -3.52
N LEU A 9 14.05 5.49 -4.41
CA LEU A 9 12.74 5.62 -5.07
C LEU A 9 12.40 4.42 -5.96
N LYS A 10 13.38 3.82 -6.63
CA LYS A 10 13.19 2.59 -7.41
C LYS A 10 12.91 1.38 -6.55
N ASN A 11 13.51 1.32 -5.36
CA ASN A 11 13.44 0.19 -4.45
C ASN A 11 12.44 0.38 -3.30
N ILE A 12 11.58 1.41 -3.37
CA ILE A 12 10.46 1.55 -2.43
C ILE A 12 9.51 0.36 -2.57
N TYR A 13 9.06 -0.16 -1.43
CA TYR A 13 7.98 -1.14 -1.33
C TYR A 13 6.83 -0.50 -0.56
N LEU A 14 5.62 -0.67 -1.08
CA LEU A 14 4.40 -0.37 -0.35
C LEU A 14 3.98 -1.66 0.36
N ASP A 15 3.65 -1.55 1.64
CA ASP A 15 3.15 -2.66 2.42
C ASP A 15 2.01 -2.17 3.32
N PHE A 16 1.09 -3.07 3.63
CA PHE A 16 -0.05 -2.78 4.50
C PHE A 16 0.23 -3.31 5.89
N GLN A 17 0.35 -2.40 6.87
CA GLN A 17 0.64 -2.77 8.24
C GLN A 17 -0.58 -3.35 8.98
N GLY A 18 -0.31 -4.29 9.89
CA GLY A 18 -1.29 -4.88 10.81
C GLY A 18 -1.70 -6.30 10.44
N GLU A 19 -2.40 -6.97 11.37
CA GLU A 19 -3.02 -8.28 11.11
C GLU A 19 -4.31 -8.08 10.30
N ILE A 20 -4.16 -7.78 9.01
CA ILE A 20 -5.29 -7.77 8.10
C ILE A 20 -5.72 -9.23 7.93
N SER A 21 -6.99 -9.50 8.21
CA SER A 21 -7.60 -10.80 8.00
C SER A 21 -8.92 -10.63 7.26
N ILE A 22 -9.45 -11.72 6.70
CA ILE A 22 -10.77 -11.68 6.06
C ILE A 22 -11.87 -11.28 7.06
N GLU A 23 -11.72 -11.62 8.34
CA GLU A 23 -12.64 -11.24 9.41
C GLU A 23 -12.58 -9.73 9.67
N THR A 24 -11.38 -9.15 9.72
CA THR A 24 -11.19 -7.69 9.83
C THR A 24 -11.85 -6.97 8.66
N ILE A 25 -11.64 -7.42 7.42
CA ILE A 25 -12.26 -6.82 6.23
C ILE A 25 -13.79 -6.93 6.29
N ARG A 26 -14.33 -8.10 6.65
CA ARG A 26 -15.78 -8.29 6.83
C ARG A 26 -16.37 -7.36 7.89
N GLN A 27 -15.68 -7.18 9.01
CA GLN A 27 -16.12 -6.26 10.06
C GLN A 27 -16.10 -4.81 9.58
N LEU A 28 -15.08 -4.39 8.84
CA LEU A 28 -14.98 -3.04 8.27
C LEU A 28 -16.08 -2.77 7.24
N LEU A 29 -16.46 -3.77 6.44
CA LEU A 29 -17.51 -3.66 5.43
C LEU A 29 -18.92 -3.97 5.94
N ARG A 30 -19.12 -4.25 7.23
CA ARG A 30 -20.40 -4.75 7.77
C ARG A 30 -21.61 -3.84 7.52
N ASN A 31 -21.37 -2.53 7.38
CA ASN A 31 -22.41 -1.51 7.16
C ASN A 31 -22.41 -0.99 5.71
N ASP A 32 -21.57 -1.54 4.83
CA ASP A 32 -21.49 -1.15 3.43
C ASP A 32 -22.33 -2.10 2.57
N GLU A 33 -23.52 -1.64 2.19
CA GLU A 33 -24.45 -2.43 1.37
C GLU A 33 -24.17 -2.33 -0.14
N SER A 34 -23.12 -1.61 -0.55
CA SER A 34 -22.80 -1.39 -1.95
C SER A 34 -22.51 -2.71 -2.68
N CYS A 35 -22.84 -2.73 -3.97
CA CYS A 35 -22.50 -3.87 -4.84
C CYS A 35 -20.97 -4.12 -4.87
N ALA A 36 -20.17 -3.06 -4.76
CA ALA A 36 -18.70 -3.15 -4.74
C ALA A 36 -18.19 -3.88 -3.50
N ALA A 37 -18.69 -3.55 -2.30
CA ALA A 37 -18.31 -4.21 -1.06
C ALA A 37 -18.67 -5.70 -1.08
N LYS A 38 -19.88 -6.04 -1.56
CA LYS A 38 -20.32 -7.44 -1.72
C LYS A 38 -19.44 -8.21 -2.70
N ALA A 39 -19.11 -7.62 -3.84
CA ALA A 39 -18.26 -8.24 -4.85
C ALA A 39 -16.84 -8.49 -4.33
N LEU A 40 -16.26 -7.53 -3.60
CA LEU A 40 -14.96 -7.70 -2.98
C LEU A 40 -14.97 -8.84 -1.96
N LEU A 41 -15.95 -8.88 -1.06
CA LEU A 41 -16.07 -9.95 -0.07
C LEU A 41 -16.22 -11.33 -0.72
N GLN A 42 -17.01 -11.42 -1.79
CA GLN A 42 -17.16 -12.67 -2.54
C GLN A 42 -15.82 -13.11 -3.14
N LYS A 43 -15.09 -12.20 -3.78
CA LYS A 43 -13.77 -12.51 -4.34
C LYS A 43 -12.79 -13.01 -3.28
N LEU A 44 -12.73 -12.37 -2.12
CA LEU A 44 -11.84 -12.80 -1.02
C LEU A 44 -12.19 -14.18 -0.47
N ILE A 45 -13.46 -14.58 -0.53
CA ILE A 45 -13.90 -15.92 -0.18
C ILE A 45 -13.42 -16.92 -1.23
N ASP A 46 -13.60 -16.59 -2.52
CA ASP A 46 -13.21 -17.44 -3.64
C ASP A 46 -11.68 -17.65 -3.69
N ASP A 47 -10.92 -16.59 -3.38
CA ASP A 47 -9.44 -16.60 -3.31
C ASP A 47 -8.92 -17.26 -2.01
N ASN A 48 -9.81 -17.64 -1.08
CA ASN A 48 -9.51 -18.22 0.23
C ASN A 48 -8.47 -17.45 1.04
N GLY A 49 -8.51 -16.11 0.97
CA GLY A 49 -7.51 -15.28 1.60
C GLY A 49 -7.52 -13.84 1.13
N ILE A 50 -6.58 -13.08 1.67
CA ILE A 50 -6.41 -11.65 1.35
C ILE A 50 -5.03 -11.36 0.73
N GLU A 51 -4.16 -12.35 0.64
CA GLU A 51 -2.76 -12.18 0.23
C GLU A 51 -2.68 -11.57 -1.17
N GLU A 52 -3.43 -12.13 -2.11
CA GLU A 52 -3.51 -11.64 -3.49
C GLU A 52 -4.04 -10.20 -3.57
N LEU A 53 -5.01 -9.85 -2.72
CA LEU A 53 -5.52 -8.47 -2.64
C LEU A 53 -4.40 -7.52 -2.21
N LEU A 54 -3.68 -7.85 -1.14
CA LEU A 54 -2.62 -6.99 -0.61
C LEU A 54 -1.46 -6.83 -1.59
N ILE A 55 -1.03 -7.92 -2.23
CA ILE A 55 0.03 -7.91 -3.25
C ILE A 55 -0.42 -7.05 -4.43
N THR A 56 -1.61 -7.29 -4.97
CA THR A 56 -2.14 -6.55 -6.11
C THR A 56 -2.22 -5.05 -5.81
N LEU A 57 -2.75 -4.69 -4.64
CA LEU A 57 -2.85 -3.29 -4.24
C LEU A 57 -1.46 -2.67 -4.03
N ALA A 58 -0.52 -3.38 -3.43
CA ALA A 58 0.84 -2.89 -3.25
C ALA A 58 1.51 -2.57 -4.60
N ASP A 59 1.40 -3.47 -5.57
CA ASP A 59 1.95 -3.28 -6.91
C ASP A 59 1.28 -2.14 -7.67
N CYS A 60 -0.05 -2.10 -7.69
CA CYS A 60 -0.78 -1.05 -8.39
C CYS A 60 -0.58 0.34 -7.75
N LEU A 61 -0.53 0.43 -6.42
CA LEU A 61 -0.41 1.70 -5.71
C LEU A 61 1.04 2.22 -5.65
N LYS A 62 2.04 1.34 -5.82
CA LYS A 62 3.46 1.74 -5.86
C LYS A 62 3.75 2.80 -6.91
N ASP A 63 3.12 2.71 -8.08
CA ASP A 63 3.32 3.72 -9.14
C ASP A 63 2.77 5.09 -8.75
N HIS A 64 1.68 5.11 -7.97
CA HIS A 64 1.10 6.34 -7.45
C HIS A 64 1.92 6.96 -6.31
N LEU A 65 2.76 6.20 -5.59
CA LEU A 65 3.65 6.77 -4.58
C LEU A 65 4.58 7.84 -5.16
N ARG A 66 5.00 7.70 -6.42
CA ARG A 66 5.91 8.62 -7.10
C ARG A 66 5.33 10.02 -7.29
N THR A 67 4.00 10.21 -7.17
CA THR A 67 3.40 11.55 -7.22
C THR A 67 3.58 12.32 -5.92
N GLY A 68 3.64 11.63 -4.77
CA GLY A 68 3.81 12.26 -3.46
C GLY A 68 5.25 12.20 -2.94
N ILE A 69 5.92 11.05 -3.12
CA ILE A 69 7.30 10.82 -2.69
C ILE A 69 8.21 11.12 -3.87
N THR A 70 8.52 12.40 -4.05
CA THR A 70 9.40 12.89 -5.13
C THR A 70 10.88 12.83 -4.73
N GLU A 71 11.77 13.05 -5.70
CA GLU A 71 13.21 13.19 -5.43
C GLU A 71 13.50 14.27 -4.37
N GLN A 72 12.77 15.39 -4.43
CA GLN A 72 12.92 16.49 -3.49
C GLN A 72 12.50 16.05 -2.08
N VAL A 73 11.32 15.44 -1.95
CA VAL A 73 10.83 14.94 -0.66
C VAL A 73 11.82 13.94 -0.05
N MET A 74 12.29 12.98 -0.85
CA MET A 74 13.27 11.99 -0.40
C MET A 74 14.57 12.66 0.08
N ARG A 75 15.07 13.64 -0.67
CA ARG A 75 16.28 14.38 -0.30
C ARG A 75 16.11 15.14 1.01
N ASP A 76 14.97 15.79 1.20
CA ASP A 76 14.66 16.55 2.41
C ASP A 76 14.60 15.64 3.64
N GLN A 77 13.99 14.45 3.52
CA GLN A 77 13.98 13.47 4.61
C GLN A 77 15.40 12.96 4.95
N LEU A 78 16.25 12.73 3.95
CA LEU A 78 17.64 12.33 4.17
C LEU A 78 18.45 13.42 4.88
N LEU A 79 18.20 14.69 4.57
CA LEU A 79 18.84 15.83 5.26
C LEU A 79 18.38 15.91 6.71
N LEU A 80 17.07 15.83 6.95
CA LEU A 80 16.51 15.85 8.30
C LEU A 80 17.08 14.72 9.17
N TYR A 81 17.19 13.51 8.62
CA TYR A 81 17.82 12.38 9.31
C TYR A 81 19.30 12.65 9.65
N THR A 82 20.02 13.35 8.79
CA THR A 82 21.44 13.69 9.03
C THR A 82 21.61 14.74 10.13
N GLU A 83 20.60 15.58 10.33
CA GLU A 83 20.57 16.65 11.34
C GLU A 83 20.00 16.20 12.69
N SER A 84 19.45 14.99 12.76
CA SER A 84 18.87 14.37 13.98
C SER A 84 19.91 13.63 14.81
#